data_AF-A0A955YTX3-F1
#
_entry.id   AF-A0A955YTX3-F1
#
_cell.length_a   1.000
_cell.length_b   1.000
_cell.length_c   1.000
_cell.angle_alpha   90.00
_cell.angle_beta   90.00
_cell.angle_gamma   90.00
#
_symmetry.space_group_name_H-M   'P 1'
#
loop_
_entity.id
_entity.type
_entity.pdbx_description
1 polymer ?
#
loop_
_entity_poly.entity_id
_entity_poly.type
_entity_poly.pdbx_seq_one_letter_code
_entity_poly.pdbx_strand_id
1 'polypeptide(L)'
;HSANLVFNLAKAFELAGDRDRAIAYYTEYAEMVPPDSIEQGEAKEAIRRLQSKSPTAPPEARPQPSNPPSAKPSPARRHRTRVVPVREEEPAAEEGDTDWTAPVLLASGGALLAGGAVFGILAMGAASDAEAAATRPEFDTLASDSTTLAWVSNGFFLGGLILAGVGLYLLFDDEETAKDRASLGPSRLTPILATDGHGVSVGLGGRLW
;
A
#
# COMPACT_ATOMS: atom_id res chain seq x y z
N HIS A 1 33.03 -6.59 -15.88
CA HIS A 1 31.89 -6.16 -15.05
C HIS A 1 31.64 -7.22 -13.97
N SER A 2 31.17 -6.86 -12.78
CA SER A 2 30.75 -7.87 -11.80
C SER A 2 29.40 -8.45 -12.24
N ALA A 3 29.23 -9.77 -12.11
CA ALA A 3 28.01 -10.46 -12.54
C ALA A 3 26.75 -9.86 -11.86
N ASN A 4 26.86 -9.51 -10.56
CA ASN A 4 25.77 -8.85 -9.82
C ASN A 4 25.35 -7.50 -10.43
N LEU A 5 26.30 -6.69 -10.93
CA LEU A 5 25.97 -5.41 -11.54
C LEU A 5 25.20 -5.62 -12.85
N VAL A 6 25.63 -6.58 -13.68
CA VAL A 6 24.97 -6.90 -14.96
C VAL A 6 23.55 -7.41 -14.74
N PHE A 7 23.35 -8.27 -13.74
CA PHE A 7 22.01 -8.75 -13.37
C PHE A 7 21.08 -7.61 -12.90
N ASN A 8 21.58 -6.72 -12.05
CA ASN A 8 20.80 -5.58 -11.56
C ASN A 8 20.42 -4.63 -12.70
N LEU A 9 21.32 -4.40 -13.66
CA LEU A 9 21.03 -3.64 -14.89
C LEU A 9 19.95 -4.31 -15.73
N ALA A 10 20.03 -5.63 -15.94
CA ALA A 10 19.01 -6.39 -16.65
C ALA A 10 17.63 -6.24 -15.98
N LYS A 11 17.58 -6.34 -14.64
CA LYS A 11 16.35 -6.14 -13.85
C LYS A 11 15.79 -4.73 -13.98
N ALA A 12 16.64 -3.71 -13.92
CA ALA A 12 16.22 -2.32 -14.06
C ALA A 12 15.59 -2.04 -15.43
N PHE A 13 16.19 -2.55 -16.51
CA PHE A 13 15.62 -2.42 -17.86
C PHE A 13 14.34 -3.23 -18.04
N GLU A 14 14.25 -4.43 -17.44
CA GLU A 14 13.00 -5.21 -17.40
C GLU A 14 11.86 -4.40 -16.75
N LEU A 15 12.12 -3.75 -15.62
CA LEU A 15 11.14 -2.92 -14.91
C LEU A 15 10.77 -1.63 -15.67
N ALA A 16 11.73 -1.05 -16.40
CA ALA A 16 11.51 0.10 -17.26
C ALA A 16 10.71 -0.23 -18.54
N GLY A 17 10.48 -1.51 -18.82
CA GLY A 17 9.84 -1.98 -20.05
C GLY A 17 10.75 -1.96 -21.27
N ASP A 18 12.04 -1.64 -21.10
CA ASP A 18 13.03 -1.69 -22.17
C ASP A 18 13.55 -3.10 -22.35
N ARG A 19 12.77 -3.85 -23.12
CA ARG A 19 12.91 -5.28 -23.25
C ARG A 19 14.16 -5.69 -24.00
N ASP A 20 14.53 -4.97 -25.05
CA ASP A 20 15.69 -5.30 -25.88
C ASP A 20 16.98 -5.16 -25.06
N ARG A 21 17.11 -4.08 -24.29
CA ARG A 21 18.25 -3.90 -23.37
C ARG A 21 18.24 -4.93 -22.25
N ALA A 22 17.07 -5.24 -21.67
CA ALA A 22 16.97 -6.27 -20.63
C ALA A 22 17.47 -7.64 -21.12
N ILE A 23 17.06 -8.06 -22.32
CA ILE A 23 17.52 -9.33 -22.93
C ILE A 23 19.04 -9.31 -23.16
N ALA A 24 19.59 -8.20 -23.66
CA ALA A 24 21.03 -8.07 -23.90
C ALA A 24 21.83 -8.28 -22.61
N TYR A 25 21.44 -7.61 -21.51
CA TYR A 25 22.12 -7.77 -20.22
C TYR A 25 21.90 -9.13 -19.58
N TYR A 26 20.70 -9.73 -19.69
CA TYR A 26 20.49 -11.10 -19.20
C TYR A 26 21.33 -12.12 -19.98
N THR A 27 21.55 -11.89 -21.27
CA THR A 27 22.41 -12.74 -22.10
C THR A 27 23.87 -12.62 -21.66
N GLU A 28 24.36 -11.40 -21.50
CA GLU A 28 25.71 -11.13 -20.98
C GLU A 28 25.90 -11.75 -19.58
N TYR A 29 24.91 -11.62 -18.69
CA TYR A 29 24.94 -12.25 -17.37
C TYR A 29 25.03 -13.78 -17.44
N ALA A 30 24.26 -14.42 -18.31
CA ALA A 30 24.27 -15.87 -18.49
C ALA A 30 25.61 -16.42 -19.02
N GLU A 31 26.41 -15.59 -19.70
CA GLU A 31 27.76 -15.91 -20.15
C GLU A 31 28.83 -15.73 -19.05
N MET A 32 28.56 -14.88 -18.05
CA MET A 32 29.48 -14.61 -16.94
C MET A 32 29.39 -15.62 -15.80
N VAL A 33 28.22 -16.24 -15.62
CA VAL A 33 28.01 -17.25 -14.56
C VAL A 33 28.40 -18.65 -15.04
N PRO A 34 28.73 -19.58 -14.13
CA PRO A 34 29.06 -20.96 -14.51
C PRO A 34 27.93 -21.61 -15.33
N PRO A 35 28.27 -22.44 -16.33
CA PRO A 35 27.26 -23.19 -17.07
C PRO A 35 26.48 -24.11 -16.12
N ASP A 36 25.19 -24.28 -16.40
CA ASP A 36 24.26 -25.12 -15.63
C ASP A 36 24.04 -24.69 -14.16
N SER A 37 24.44 -23.46 -13.81
CA SER A 37 24.11 -22.87 -12.51
C SER A 37 22.64 -22.45 -12.44
N ILE A 38 22.11 -22.31 -11.22
CA ILE A 38 20.72 -21.84 -11.00
C ILE A 38 20.56 -20.43 -11.60
N GLU A 39 21.55 -19.57 -11.42
CA GLU A 39 21.58 -18.20 -11.94
C GLU A 39 21.51 -18.16 -13.47
N GLN A 40 22.21 -19.08 -14.14
CA GLN A 40 22.13 -19.20 -15.60
C GLN A 40 20.73 -19.64 -16.05
N GLY A 41 20.12 -20.57 -15.31
CA GLY A 41 18.75 -21.03 -15.53
C GLY A 41 17.74 -19.89 -15.40
N GLU A 42 17.83 -19.10 -14.34
CA GLU A 42 16.97 -17.94 -14.10
C GLU A 42 17.11 -16.88 -15.19
N ALA A 43 18.34 -16.59 -15.64
CA ALA A 43 18.59 -15.65 -16.72
C ALA A 43 17.99 -16.12 -18.04
N LYS A 44 18.18 -17.40 -18.40
CA LYS A 44 17.59 -18.01 -19.60
C LYS A 44 16.07 -18.01 -19.55
N GLU A 45 15.47 -18.27 -18.38
CA GLU A 45 14.03 -18.20 -18.21
C GLU A 45 13.49 -16.77 -18.32
N ALA A 46 14.19 -15.78 -17.74
CA ALA A 46 13.86 -14.37 -17.90
C ALA A 46 13.90 -13.96 -19.39
N ILE A 47 14.94 -14.36 -20.13
CA ILE A 47 15.04 -14.14 -21.58
C ILE A 47 13.85 -14.77 -22.30
N ARG A 48 13.51 -16.04 -22.01
CA ARG A 48 12.36 -16.73 -22.64
C ARG A 48 11.05 -15.99 -22.37
N ARG A 49 10.80 -15.54 -21.14
CA ARG A 49 9.62 -14.74 -20.75
C ARG A 49 9.60 -13.40 -21.49
N LEU A 50 10.76 -12.75 -21.57
CA LEU A 50 10.99 -11.56 -22.37
C LEU A 50 11.13 -11.87 -23.86
N GLN A 51 10.84 -13.05 -24.38
CA GLN A 51 10.71 -13.28 -25.81
C GLN A 51 9.27 -13.68 -26.17
N SER A 52 8.57 -14.34 -25.25
CA SER A 52 7.21 -14.83 -25.46
C SER A 52 6.12 -13.76 -25.39
N LYS A 53 6.28 -12.68 -24.61
CA LYS A 53 5.30 -11.58 -24.64
C LYS A 53 5.35 -10.91 -26.02
N SER A 54 4.24 -10.68 -26.70
CA SER A 54 4.23 -9.68 -27.79
C SER A 54 4.47 -8.30 -27.19
N PRO A 55 4.99 -7.30 -27.93
CA PRO A 55 5.11 -5.94 -27.43
C PRO A 55 3.71 -5.42 -27.07
N THR A 56 3.33 -5.59 -25.80
CA THR A 56 2.24 -4.84 -25.21
C THR A 56 2.65 -3.38 -25.31
N ALA A 57 1.76 -2.56 -25.87
CA ALA A 57 1.99 -1.15 -26.14
C ALA A 57 2.78 -0.49 -24.99
N PRO A 58 3.74 0.42 -25.31
CA PRO A 58 4.56 1.08 -24.32
C PRO A 58 3.68 1.53 -23.15
N PRO A 59 4.00 1.14 -21.90
CA PRO A 59 3.22 1.60 -20.76
C PRO A 59 3.14 3.11 -20.86
N GLU A 60 1.92 3.63 -21.04
CA GLU A 60 1.65 5.06 -21.03
C GLU A 60 2.42 5.66 -19.86
N ALA A 61 3.27 6.63 -20.18
CA ALA A 61 4.12 7.28 -19.21
C ALA A 61 3.26 7.64 -18.00
N ARG A 62 3.46 6.93 -16.88
CA ARG A 62 2.72 7.23 -15.66
C ARG A 62 2.93 8.71 -15.40
N PRO A 63 1.87 9.50 -15.18
CA PRO A 63 2.00 10.92 -14.93
C PRO A 63 3.01 11.11 -13.81
N GLN A 64 4.11 11.82 -14.09
CA GLN A 64 5.03 12.26 -13.05
C GLN A 64 4.18 12.97 -12.00
N PRO A 65 4.23 12.55 -10.71
CA PRO A 65 3.52 13.24 -9.67
C PRO A 65 3.98 14.69 -9.67
N SER A 66 3.11 15.59 -10.08
CA SER A 66 3.32 17.02 -9.93
C SER A 66 3.55 17.28 -8.45
N ASN A 67 4.76 17.76 -8.11
CA ASN A 67 5.21 18.08 -6.76
C ASN A 67 4.05 18.64 -5.91
N PRO A 68 3.63 17.97 -4.84
CA PRO A 68 2.64 18.54 -3.95
C PRO A 68 3.21 19.82 -3.30
N PRO A 69 2.39 20.87 -3.12
CA PRO A 69 2.83 22.13 -2.54
C PRO A 69 3.35 21.90 -1.12
N SER A 70 4.53 22.45 -0.87
CA SER A 70 5.23 22.44 0.42
C SER A 70 4.29 22.91 1.54
N ALA A 71 3.74 21.97 2.31
CA ALA A 71 2.89 22.26 3.44
C ALA A 71 3.78 22.66 4.63
N LYS A 72 3.69 23.93 5.03
CA LYS A 72 4.37 24.44 6.22
C LYS A 72 3.87 23.70 7.47
N PRO A 73 4.75 23.31 8.41
CA PRO A 73 4.36 22.64 9.63
C PRO A 73 3.51 23.56 10.52
N SER A 74 2.32 23.08 10.90
CA SER A 74 1.41 23.73 11.83
C SER A 74 1.87 23.49 13.28
N PRO A 75 1.96 24.52 14.14
CA PRO A 75 2.46 24.36 15.51
C PRO A 75 1.46 23.66 16.43
N ALA A 76 2.02 22.91 17.37
CA ALA A 76 1.36 22.08 18.37
C ALA A 76 0.19 22.77 19.11
N ARG A 77 -0.97 22.11 19.13
CA ARG A 77 -2.13 22.49 19.94
C ARG A 77 -1.99 21.90 21.35
N ARG A 78 -1.89 22.77 22.35
CA ARG A 78 -1.88 22.40 23.78
C ARG A 78 -3.27 21.97 24.25
N HIS A 79 -3.29 20.97 25.11
CA HIS A 79 -4.45 20.49 25.86
C HIS A 79 -5.17 21.61 26.63
N ARG A 80 -6.50 21.57 26.60
CA ARG A 80 -7.36 22.18 27.62
C ARG A 80 -8.30 21.10 28.17
N THR A 81 -8.04 20.70 29.40
CA THR A 81 -8.98 19.94 30.23
C THR A 81 -10.19 20.83 30.52
N ARG A 82 -11.39 20.38 30.13
CA ARG A 82 -12.66 21.02 30.52
C ARG A 82 -13.46 20.02 31.34
N VAL A 83 -13.67 20.35 32.60
CA VAL A 83 -14.60 19.69 33.53
C VAL A 83 -16.00 20.27 33.29
N VAL A 84 -17.01 19.44 33.03
CA VAL A 84 -18.44 19.77 33.17
C VAL A 84 -19.26 18.47 33.43
N PRO A 85 -20.55 18.54 33.85
CA PRO A 85 -21.05 18.08 35.15
C PRO A 85 -21.93 16.82 35.06
N VAL A 86 -22.52 16.47 36.20
CA VAL A 86 -23.43 15.34 36.52
C VAL A 86 -24.43 14.98 35.40
N ARG A 87 -24.51 13.67 35.14
CA ARG A 87 -25.26 12.98 34.08
C ARG A 87 -26.68 12.64 34.53
N GLU A 88 -27.67 13.14 33.81
CA GLU A 88 -29.08 12.71 33.84
C GLU A 88 -29.19 11.48 32.90
N GLU A 89 -29.85 10.40 33.34
CA GLU A 89 -29.95 9.15 32.57
C GLU A 89 -30.93 9.32 31.40
N GLU A 90 -30.39 9.66 30.22
CA GLU A 90 -31.03 9.55 28.91
C GLU A 90 -31.33 8.08 28.56
N PRO A 91 -32.41 7.82 27.79
CA PRO A 91 -32.75 6.48 27.33
C PRO A 91 -31.54 5.87 26.62
N ALA A 92 -31.26 4.59 26.91
CA ALA A 92 -30.17 3.83 26.31
C ALA A 92 -30.18 4.00 24.79
N ALA A 93 -29.34 4.90 24.29
CA ALA A 93 -29.10 5.05 22.87
C ALA A 93 -28.57 3.70 22.41
N GLU A 94 -29.28 3.08 21.46
CA GLU A 94 -28.77 1.88 20.81
C GLU A 94 -27.37 2.21 20.31
N GLU A 95 -26.40 1.45 20.83
CA GLU A 95 -24.98 1.59 20.55
C GLU A 95 -24.80 1.20 19.08
N GLY A 96 -25.02 2.17 18.19
CA GLY A 96 -24.84 2.01 16.77
C GLY A 96 -23.38 1.69 16.53
N ASP A 97 -23.11 0.41 16.25
CA ASP A 97 -21.81 -0.14 15.92
C ASP A 97 -21.27 0.58 14.68
N THR A 98 -20.62 1.71 14.93
CA THR A 98 -20.05 2.56 13.89
C THR A 98 -18.75 1.88 13.50
N ASP A 99 -18.72 1.26 12.33
CA ASP A 99 -17.53 0.57 11.86
C ASP A 99 -16.40 1.57 11.59
N TRP A 100 -15.53 1.74 12.58
CA TRP A 100 -14.35 2.61 12.52
C TRP A 100 -13.18 1.97 11.75
N THR A 101 -13.34 0.75 11.25
CA THR A 101 -12.25 -0.02 10.63
C THR A 101 -11.74 0.67 9.37
N ALA A 102 -12.64 1.05 8.46
CA ALA A 102 -12.29 1.75 7.22
C ALA A 102 -11.56 3.09 7.47
N PRO A 103 -12.08 4.04 8.28
CA PRO A 103 -11.38 5.30 8.52
C PRO A 103 -10.05 5.13 9.26
N VAL A 104 -9.92 4.16 10.16
CA VAL A 104 -8.64 3.88 10.86
C VAL A 104 -7.59 3.32 9.89
N LEU A 105 -7.98 2.40 9.00
CA LEU A 105 -7.07 1.86 7.97
C LEU A 105 -6.63 2.94 6.99
N LEU A 106 -7.55 3.79 6.55
CA LEU A 106 -7.25 4.88 5.63
C LEU A 106 -6.33 5.94 6.29
N ALA A 107 -6.59 6.30 7.56
CA ALA A 107 -5.77 7.23 8.31
C ALA A 107 -4.35 6.67 8.57
N SER A 108 -4.25 5.39 8.95
CA SER A 108 -2.96 4.73 9.19
C SER A 108 -2.15 4.56 7.90
N GLY A 109 -2.79 4.15 6.79
CA GLY A 109 -2.17 4.12 5.47
C GLY A 109 -1.65 5.49 5.03
N GLY A 110 -2.46 6.54 5.21
CA GLY A 110 -2.05 7.93 4.96
C GLY A 110 -0.86 8.39 5.80
N ALA A 111 -0.83 8.04 7.09
CA ALA A 111 0.29 8.35 7.97
C ALA A 111 1.59 7.65 7.55
N LEU A 112 1.51 6.38 7.12
CA LEU A 112 2.68 5.65 6.61
C LEU A 112 3.22 6.26 5.32
N LEU A 113 2.34 6.65 4.38
CA LEU A 113 2.75 7.33 3.15
C LEU A 113 3.45 8.67 3.44
N ALA A 114 2.93 9.46 4.39
CA ALA A 114 3.56 10.70 4.81
C ALA A 114 4.93 10.45 5.46
N GLY A 115 5.05 9.43 6.31
CA GLY A 115 6.34 9.00 6.88
C GLY A 115 7.34 8.58 5.80
N GLY A 116 6.91 7.74 4.85
CA GLY A 116 7.73 7.29 3.73
C GLY A 116 8.28 8.46 2.90
N ALA A 117 7.46 9.49 2.66
CA ALA A 117 7.88 10.70 1.93
C ALA A 117 8.94 11.51 2.69
N VAL A 118 8.79 11.69 4.00
CA VAL A 118 9.81 12.37 4.83
C VAL A 118 11.14 11.61 4.79
N PHE A 119 11.11 10.29 4.99
CA PHE A 119 12.32 9.47 4.92
C PHE A 119 12.93 9.44 3.51
N GLY A 120 12.11 9.51 2.46
CA GLY A 120 12.59 9.61 1.08
C GLY A 120 13.36 10.91 0.82
N ILE A 121 12.88 12.04 1.34
CA ILE A 121 13.59 13.33 1.24
C ILE A 121 14.90 13.30 2.00
N LEU A 122 14.91 12.73 3.21
CA LEU A 122 16.15 12.58 4.00
C LEU A 122 17.15 11.65 3.30
N ALA A 123 16.69 10.56 2.69
CA ALA A 123 17.56 9.66 1.91
C ALA A 123 18.20 10.36 0.72
N MET A 124 17.45 11.20 0.00
CA MET A 124 17.99 12.01 -1.10
C MET A 124 19.05 13.03 -0.61
N GLY A 125 18.85 13.63 0.57
CA GLY A 125 19.85 14.49 1.19
C GLY A 125 21.14 13.73 1.49
N ALA A 126 21.05 12.58 2.16
CA ALA A 126 22.20 11.73 2.47
C ALA A 126 22.95 11.24 1.21
N ALA A 127 22.22 10.95 0.12
CA ALA A 127 22.82 10.58 -1.15
C ALA A 127 23.62 11.75 -1.77
N SER A 128 23.08 12.97 -1.72
CA SER A 128 23.79 14.18 -2.18
C SER A 128 25.04 14.46 -1.34
N ASP A 129 24.98 14.22 -0.02
CA ASP A 129 26.14 14.39 0.86
C ASP A 129 27.21 13.33 0.56
N ALA A 130 26.81 12.09 0.26
CA ALA A 130 27.73 11.04 -0.17
C ALA A 130 28.47 11.43 -1.45
N GLU A 131 27.76 11.98 -2.46
CA GLU A 131 28.39 12.44 -3.71
C GLU A 131 29.40 13.58 -3.49
N ALA A 132 29.20 14.40 -2.46
CA ALA A 132 30.09 15.51 -2.10
C ALA A 132 31.30 15.08 -1.24
N ALA A 133 31.37 13.82 -0.81
CA ALA A 133 32.42 13.35 0.09
C ALA A 133 33.83 13.46 -0.53
N ALA A 134 34.77 14.04 0.21
CA ALA A 134 36.14 14.25 -0.26
C ALA A 134 36.99 12.98 -0.18
N THR A 135 36.59 12.01 0.65
CA THR A 135 37.36 10.79 0.91
C THR A 135 36.51 9.53 0.75
N ARG A 136 37.16 8.44 0.34
CA ARG A 136 36.52 7.12 0.15
C ARG A 136 35.84 6.58 1.41
N PRO A 137 36.44 6.65 2.63
CA PRO A 137 35.80 6.15 3.84
C PRO A 137 34.53 6.95 4.19
N GLU A 138 34.57 8.26 4.01
CA GLU A 138 33.43 9.15 4.25
C GLU A 138 32.28 8.86 3.27
N PHE A 139 32.59 8.64 1.99
CA PHE A 139 31.63 8.16 0.99
C PHE A 139 30.96 6.86 1.41
N ASP A 140 31.74 5.84 1.82
CA ASP A 140 31.20 4.52 2.16
C ASP A 140 30.25 4.60 3.37
N THR A 141 30.55 5.45 4.35
CA THR A 141 29.70 5.65 5.53
C THR A 141 28.37 6.30 5.14
N LEU A 142 28.42 7.42 4.39
CA LEU A 142 27.24 8.16 3.92
C LEU A 142 26.39 7.34 2.94
N ALA A 143 27.02 6.54 2.08
CA ALA A 143 26.33 5.62 1.18
C ALA A 143 25.56 4.55 1.96
N SER A 144 26.13 3.99 3.04
CA SER A 144 25.44 2.99 3.86
C SER A 144 24.20 3.57 4.56
N ASP A 145 24.28 4.81 5.06
CA ASP A 145 23.16 5.49 5.70
C ASP A 145 22.02 5.75 4.70
N SER A 146 22.36 6.18 3.48
CA SER A 146 21.37 6.40 2.41
C SER A 146 20.62 5.11 2.04
N THR A 147 21.32 3.96 1.96
CA THR A 147 20.68 2.68 1.65
C THR A 147 19.71 2.25 2.75
N THR A 148 20.07 2.46 4.02
CA THR A 148 19.20 2.13 5.16
C THR A 148 17.91 2.98 5.13
N LEU A 149 18.04 4.29 4.90
CA LEU A 149 16.89 5.19 4.79
C LEU A 149 16.00 4.84 3.59
N ALA A 150 16.59 4.46 2.46
CA ALA A 150 15.85 4.02 1.27
C ALA A 150 15.04 2.74 1.52
N TRP A 151 15.63 1.75 2.22
CA TRP A 151 14.91 0.53 2.61
C TRP A 151 13.73 0.82 3.53
N VAL A 152 13.94 1.67 4.54
CA VAL A 152 12.85 2.09 5.45
C VAL A 152 11.76 2.82 4.65
N SER A 153 12.12 3.80 3.82
CA SER A 153 11.16 4.55 3.00
C SER A 153 10.33 3.62 2.10
N ASN A 154 10.97 2.67 1.41
CA ASN A 154 10.28 1.68 0.58
C ASN A 154 9.29 0.82 1.39
N GLY A 155 9.67 0.41 2.61
CA GLY A 155 8.79 -0.33 3.51
C GLY A 155 7.55 0.48 3.91
N PHE A 156 7.73 1.75 4.24
CA PHE A 156 6.63 2.67 4.57
C PHE A 156 5.70 2.92 3.38
N PHE A 157 6.26 3.11 2.17
CA PHE A 157 5.46 3.32 0.97
C PHE A 157 4.64 2.09 0.60
N LEU A 158 5.26 0.91 0.59
CA LEU A 158 4.56 -0.33 0.22
C LEU A 158 3.49 -0.68 1.26
N GLY A 159 3.82 -0.61 2.56
CA GLY A 159 2.86 -0.83 3.64
C GLY A 159 1.73 0.19 3.63
N GLY A 160 2.05 1.47 3.42
CA GLY A 160 1.07 2.55 3.31
C GLY A 160 0.12 2.38 2.13
N LEU A 161 0.62 1.99 0.95
CA LEU A 161 -0.20 1.73 -0.24
C LEU A 161 -1.15 0.56 -0.04
N ILE A 162 -0.68 -0.54 0.56
CA ILE A 162 -1.52 -1.71 0.83
C ILE A 162 -2.65 -1.32 1.80
N LEU A 163 -2.32 -0.67 2.93
CA LEU A 163 -3.33 -0.28 3.92
C LEU A 163 -4.31 0.76 3.39
N ALA A 164 -3.82 1.77 2.66
CA ALA A 164 -4.69 2.76 2.03
C ALA A 164 -5.61 2.12 0.98
N GLY A 165 -5.09 1.18 0.18
CA GLY A 165 -5.87 0.44 -0.80
C GLY A 165 -6.98 -0.41 -0.16
N VAL A 166 -6.68 -1.13 0.93
CA VAL A 166 -7.69 -1.89 1.69
C VAL A 166 -8.71 -0.96 2.33
N GLY A 167 -8.27 0.12 2.99
CA GLY A 167 -9.18 1.08 3.60
C GLY A 167 -10.11 1.74 2.58
N LEU A 168 -9.59 2.07 1.39
CA LEU A 168 -10.38 2.64 0.30
C LEU A 168 -11.36 1.61 -0.28
N TYR A 169 -10.95 0.34 -0.43
CA TYR A 169 -11.81 -0.75 -0.86
C TYR A 169 -13.01 -0.91 0.09
N LEU A 170 -12.77 -1.00 1.40
CA LEU A 170 -13.83 -1.13 2.40
C LEU A 170 -14.79 0.08 2.39
N LEU A 171 -14.24 1.29 2.21
CA LEU A 171 -15.04 2.51 2.14
C LEU A 171 -16.05 2.50 0.98
N PHE A 172 -15.71 1.86 -0.15
CA PHE A 172 -16.59 1.78 -1.33
C PHE A 172 -17.48 0.52 -1.36
N ASP A 173 -17.06 -0.58 -0.73
CA ASP A 173 -17.85 -1.83 -0.66
C ASP A 173 -19.13 -1.66 0.19
N ASP A 174 -19.09 -0.76 1.18
CA ASP A 174 -20.25 -0.42 2.02
C ASP A 174 -21.39 0.28 1.25
N GLU A 175 -21.09 0.98 0.15
CA GLU A 175 -22.14 1.67 -0.64
C GLU A 175 -23.00 0.70 -1.46
N GLU A 176 -22.42 -0.40 -1.96
CA GLU A 176 -23.17 -1.42 -2.72
C GLU A 176 -24.10 -2.20 -1.78
N THR A 177 -23.61 -2.61 -0.62
CA THR A 177 -24.42 -3.33 0.37
C THR A 177 -25.49 -2.44 1.03
N ALA A 178 -25.24 -1.13 1.20
CA ALA A 178 -26.25 -0.20 1.70
C ALA A 178 -27.44 -0.04 0.73
N LYS A 179 -27.20 -0.05 -0.59
CA LYS A 179 -28.27 0.00 -1.61
C LYS A 179 -29.12 -1.26 -1.62
N ASP A 180 -28.50 -2.43 -1.50
CA ASP A 180 -29.22 -3.70 -1.40
C ASP A 180 -30.07 -3.78 -0.12
N ARG A 181 -29.54 -3.31 1.01
CA ARG A 181 -30.29 -3.21 2.28
C ARG A 181 -31.42 -2.18 2.23
N ALA A 182 -31.28 -1.09 1.50
CA ALA A 182 -32.37 -0.12 1.32
C ALA A 182 -33.52 -0.68 0.46
N SER A 183 -33.24 -1.64 -0.43
CA SER A 183 -34.26 -2.32 -1.24
C SER A 183 -35.04 -3.37 -0.45
N LEU A 184 -34.39 -4.00 0.54
CA LEU A 184 -34.99 -4.89 1.52
C LEU A 184 -35.58 -4.03 2.64
N GLY A 185 -36.78 -3.49 2.44
CA GLY A 185 -37.48 -2.68 3.42
C GLY A 185 -37.41 -3.25 4.85
N PRO A 186 -37.55 -2.41 5.89
CA PRO A 186 -37.12 -2.72 7.26
C PRO A 186 -37.58 -4.11 7.69
N SER A 187 -36.63 -5.03 7.82
CA SER A 187 -36.85 -6.39 8.32
C SER A 187 -37.41 -6.30 9.73
N ARG A 188 -38.74 -6.30 9.84
CA ARG A 188 -39.41 -6.39 11.13
C ARG A 188 -39.25 -7.82 11.62
N LEU A 189 -38.29 -8.01 12.51
CA LEU A 189 -38.23 -9.19 13.35
C LEU A 189 -39.43 -9.14 14.30
N THR A 190 -40.55 -9.71 13.89
CA THR A 190 -41.68 -9.97 14.79
C THR A 190 -41.42 -11.29 15.51
N PRO A 191 -41.12 -11.29 16.82
CA PRO A 191 -41.05 -12.53 17.57
C PRO A 191 -42.44 -13.18 17.59
N ILE A 192 -42.53 -14.41 17.11
CA ILE A 192 -43.75 -15.21 17.19
C ILE A 192 -43.60 -16.09 18.43
N LEU A 193 -44.36 -15.78 19.49
CA LEU A 193 -44.51 -16.70 20.62
C LEU A 193 -45.44 -17.83 20.19
N ALA A 194 -44.86 -18.99 19.88
CA ALA A 194 -45.63 -20.23 19.77
C ALA A 194 -46.04 -20.66 21.18
N THR A 195 -47.33 -20.90 21.39
CA THR A 195 -47.93 -21.33 22.67
C THR A 195 -47.57 -22.76 23.07
N ASP A 196 -46.80 -23.45 22.24
CA ASP A 196 -46.69 -24.91 22.22
C ASP A 196 -45.41 -25.40 22.92
N GLY A 197 -44.71 -24.49 23.60
CA GLY A 197 -43.70 -24.82 24.61
C GLY A 197 -42.28 -25.06 24.12
N HIS A 198 -42.01 -25.25 22.82
CA HIS A 198 -40.63 -25.50 22.36
C HIS A 198 -40.34 -24.90 20.97
N GLY A 199 -39.94 -23.62 20.92
CA GLY A 199 -39.30 -23.04 19.73
C GLY A 199 -39.40 -21.53 19.60
N VAL A 200 -38.26 -20.84 19.48
CA VAL A 200 -38.19 -19.48 18.94
C VAL A 200 -37.96 -19.62 17.44
N SER A 201 -38.91 -19.19 16.62
CA SER A 201 -38.73 -19.13 15.16
C SER A 201 -38.65 -17.67 14.71
N VAL A 202 -37.75 -17.40 13.76
CA VAL A 202 -37.60 -16.10 13.12
C VAL A 202 -38.24 -16.18 11.73
N GLY A 203 -39.37 -15.51 11.53
CA GLY A 203 -40.07 -15.46 10.24
C GLY A 203 -39.72 -14.18 9.46
N LEU A 204 -39.23 -14.32 8.22
CA LEU A 204 -39.14 -13.18 7.30
C LEU A 204 -40.53 -12.90 6.70
N GLY A 205 -41.20 -11.85 7.16
CA GLY A 205 -42.47 -11.39 6.61
C GLY A 205 -42.29 -10.53 5.35
N GLY A 206 -42.12 -11.15 4.19
CA GLY A 206 -42.20 -10.45 2.90
C GLY A 206 -43.67 -10.20 2.51
N ARG A 207 -44.07 -8.95 2.29
CA ARG A 207 -45.37 -8.65 1.65
C ARG A 207 -45.28 -9.01 0.18
N LEU A 208 -45.92 -10.12 -0.21
CA LEU A 208 -46.28 -10.38 -1.59
C LEU A 208 -47.39 -9.38 -1.96
N TRP A 209 -47.10 -8.52 -2.94
CA TRP A 209 -48.09 -7.71 -3.65
C TRP A 209 -48.60 -8.49 -4.87
#